data_AF-A0A3A4ZPP9-F1
#
_entry.id   AF-A0A3A4ZPP9-F1
#
_cell.length_a   1.000
_cell.length_b   1.000
_cell.length_c   1.000
_cell.angle_alpha   90.00
_cell.angle_beta   90.00
_cell.angle_gamma   90.00
#
_symmetry.space_group_name_H-M   'P 1'
#
loop_
_entity.id
_entity.type
_entity.pdbx_description
1 polymer ?
#
loop_
_entity_poly.entity_id
_entity_poly.type
_entity_poly.pdbx_seq_one_letter_code
_entity_poly.pdbx_strand_id
1 'polypeptide(L)'
;MIKVKGMVKILDYLKNFASRIRNIIILSLLLNLINWVIVYVRFLKGEQQAALHYNIYFGIDYFGEVKNYFILPAVGAVIILINYFLARLIRLKADLPFYFLNFFILFYQAILLGATFLVLSIKS
;
A
#
# COMPACT_ATOMS: atom_id res chain seq x y z
N MET A 1 -17.47 -10.63 -41.94
CA MET A 1 -17.82 -11.16 -40.60
C MET A 1 -16.60 -11.43 -39.68
N ILE A 2 -15.39 -11.69 -40.21
CA ILE A 2 -14.20 -12.07 -39.41
C ILE A 2 -13.59 -10.90 -38.61
N LYS A 3 -13.58 -9.67 -39.14
CA LYS A 3 -13.04 -8.47 -38.45
C LYS A 3 -13.76 -8.11 -37.14
N VAL A 4 -15.09 -8.31 -37.07
CA VAL A 4 -15.90 -7.96 -35.89
C VAL A 4 -15.59 -8.86 -34.71
N LYS A 5 -15.36 -10.16 -34.93
CA LYS A 5 -14.95 -11.10 -33.87
C LYS A 5 -13.59 -10.76 -33.26
N GLY A 6 -12.64 -10.26 -34.06
CA GLY A 6 -11.34 -9.81 -33.57
C GLY A 6 -11.44 -8.57 -32.67
N MET A 7 -12.28 -7.61 -33.06
CA MET A 7 -12.47 -6.36 -32.32
C MET A 7 -13.14 -6.59 -30.95
N VAL A 8 -14.14 -7.47 -30.88
CA VAL A 8 -14.79 -7.87 -29.61
C VAL A 8 -13.79 -8.54 -28.67
N LYS A 9 -12.92 -9.43 -29.19
CA LYS A 9 -11.90 -10.12 -28.38
C LYS A 9 -10.86 -9.15 -27.78
N ILE A 10 -10.49 -8.10 -28.52
CA ILE A 10 -9.58 -7.04 -28.05
C ILE A 10 -10.25 -6.22 -26.93
N LEU A 11 -11.52 -5.84 -27.10
CA LEU A 11 -12.26 -5.11 -26.08
C LEU A 11 -12.42 -5.91 -24.78
N ASP A 12 -12.70 -7.21 -24.88
CA ASP A 12 -12.79 -8.10 -23.73
C ASP A 12 -11.45 -8.24 -23.00
N TYR A 13 -10.35 -8.34 -23.75
CA TYR A 13 -9.00 -8.35 -23.16
C TYR A 13 -8.73 -7.06 -22.38
N LEU A 14 -9.01 -5.90 -22.96
CA LEU A 14 -8.81 -4.59 -22.33
C LEU A 14 -9.71 -4.40 -21.09
N LYS A 15 -10.95 -4.90 -21.12
CA LYS A 15 -11.90 -4.83 -20.00
C LYS A 15 -11.47 -5.72 -18.84
N ASN A 16 -11.05 -6.95 -19.12
CA ASN A 16 -10.51 -7.87 -18.11
C ASN A 16 -9.22 -7.35 -17.49
N PHE A 17 -8.38 -6.70 -18.29
CA PHE A 17 -7.17 -6.05 -17.81
C PHE A 17 -7.49 -4.90 -16.85
N ALA A 18 -8.37 -3.97 -17.25
CA ALA A 18 -8.80 -2.85 -16.41
C ALA A 18 -9.40 -3.31 -15.07
N SER A 19 -10.18 -4.41 -15.07
CA SER A 19 -10.77 -4.95 -13.85
C SER A 19 -9.72 -5.51 -12.88
N ARG A 20 -8.69 -6.20 -13.39
CA ARG A 20 -7.58 -6.73 -12.57
C ARG A 20 -6.82 -5.62 -11.85
N ILE A 21 -6.46 -4.55 -12.57
CA ILE A 21 -5.74 -3.39 -12.00
C ILE A 21 -6.58 -2.72 -10.91
N ARG A 22 -7.87 -2.51 -11.21
CA ARG A 22 -8.80 -1.92 -10.25
C ARG A 22 -8.82 -2.74 -8.96
N ASN A 23 -8.86 -4.07 -9.06
CA ASN A 23 -8.84 -4.94 -7.89
C ASN A 23 -7.53 -4.81 -7.09
N ILE A 24 -6.38 -4.67 -7.74
CA ILE A 24 -5.08 -4.46 -7.09
C ILE A 24 -5.05 -3.14 -6.31
N ILE A 25 -5.53 -2.06 -6.92
CA ILE A 25 -5.59 -0.74 -6.27
C ILE A 25 -6.56 -0.77 -5.09
N ILE A 26 -7.75 -1.36 -5.26
CA ILE A 26 -8.73 -1.53 -4.18
C ILE A 26 -8.10 -2.32 -3.03
N LEU A 27 -7.42 -3.43 -3.31
CA LEU A 27 -6.78 -4.23 -2.27
C LEU A 27 -5.66 -3.45 -1.57
N SER A 28 -4.86 -2.69 -2.31
CA SER A 28 -3.82 -1.81 -1.75
C SER A 28 -4.41 -0.75 -0.82
N LEU A 29 -5.53 -0.13 -1.21
CA LEU A 29 -6.27 0.84 -0.38
C LEU A 29 -6.84 0.17 0.88
N LEU A 30 -7.38 -1.05 0.77
CA LEU A 30 -7.87 -1.80 1.92
C LEU A 30 -6.75 -2.13 2.91
N LEU A 31 -5.59 -2.58 2.43
CA LEU A 31 -4.42 -2.83 3.29
C LEU A 31 -3.96 -1.54 3.98
N ASN A 32 -3.93 -0.42 3.26
CA ASN A 32 -3.58 0.87 3.85
C ASN A 32 -4.59 1.32 4.90
N LEU A 33 -5.89 1.12 4.65
CA LEU A 33 -6.97 1.45 5.59
C LEU A 33 -6.93 0.57 6.85
N ILE A 34 -6.66 -0.73 6.68
CA ILE A 34 -6.39 -1.63 7.83
C ILE A 34 -5.23 -1.07 8.66
N ASN A 35 -4.19 -0.57 8.00
CA ASN A 35 -3.04 0.00 8.68
C ASN A 35 -3.41 1.26 9.51
N TRP A 36 -4.22 2.16 8.94
CA TRP A 36 -4.81 3.29 9.68
C TRP A 36 -5.61 2.83 10.90
N VAL A 37 -6.48 1.83 10.74
CA VAL A 37 -7.33 1.31 11.83
C VAL A 37 -6.49 0.71 12.95
N ILE A 38 -5.45 -0.06 12.64
CA ILE A 38 -4.57 -0.68 13.63
C ILE A 38 -3.90 0.40 14.49
N VAL A 39 -3.30 1.42 13.85
CA VAL A 39 -2.65 2.52 14.55
C VAL A 39 -3.66 3.30 15.39
N TYR A 40 -4.86 3.58 14.84
CA TYR A 40 -5.91 4.30 15.55
C TYR A 40 -6.44 3.56 16.78
N VAL A 41 -6.67 2.26 16.68
CA VAL A 41 -7.07 1.44 17.84
C VAL A 41 -5.99 1.45 18.92
N ARG A 42 -4.71 1.45 18.55
CA ARG A 42 -3.61 1.57 19.51
C ARG A 42 -3.58 2.93 20.19
N PHE A 43 -3.76 4.00 19.40
CA PHE A 43 -3.84 5.36 19.91
C PHE A 43 -4.98 5.52 20.95
N LEU A 44 -6.16 4.95 20.67
CA LEU A 44 -7.29 4.99 21.61
C LEU A 44 -7.05 4.23 22.92
N LYS A 45 -6.13 3.25 22.95
CA LYS A 45 -5.78 2.52 24.18
C LYS A 45 -4.95 3.36 25.16
N GLY A 46 -4.59 4.60 24.81
CA GLY A 46 -3.99 5.55 25.76
C GLY A 46 -2.50 5.31 26.02
N GLU A 47 -1.82 4.55 25.17
CA GLU A 47 -0.37 4.45 25.20
C GLU A 47 0.22 5.79 24.73
N GLN A 48 0.70 6.61 25.66
CA GLN A 48 1.19 7.96 25.34
C GLN A 48 2.63 7.97 24.82
N GLN A 49 3.41 6.93 25.16
CA GLN A 49 4.80 6.78 24.77
C GLN A 49 5.00 5.39 24.21
N ALA A 50 5.61 5.32 23.03
CA ALA A 50 5.99 4.06 22.42
C ALA A 50 7.41 4.15 21.89
N ALA A 51 8.12 3.04 21.95
CA ALA A 51 9.46 2.88 21.40
C ALA A 51 9.38 3.01 19.88
N LEU A 52 9.77 4.16 19.35
CA LEU A 52 9.80 4.43 17.91
C LEU A 52 11.12 3.98 17.29
N HIS A 53 12.21 3.99 18.06
CA HIS A 53 13.49 3.40 17.67
C HIS A 53 14.02 2.48 18.76
N TYR A 54 14.65 1.39 18.31
CA TYR A 54 15.35 0.42 19.14
C TYR A 54 16.74 0.18 18.54
N ASN A 55 17.77 0.38 19.34
CA ASN A 55 19.16 0.09 19.00
C ASN A 55 19.66 -1.09 19.83
N ILE A 56 20.33 -2.05 19.18
CA ILE A 56 20.84 -3.26 19.83
C ILE A 56 21.88 -2.92 20.91
N TYR A 57 22.62 -1.81 20.76
CA TYR A 57 23.65 -1.38 21.71
C TYR A 57 23.12 -0.54 22.87
N PHE A 58 22.02 0.20 22.69
CA PHE A 58 21.54 1.20 23.66
C PHE A 58 20.09 0.98 24.14
N GLY A 59 19.36 0.01 23.61
CA GLY A 59 17.94 -0.22 23.91
C GLY A 59 17.02 0.75 23.16
N ILE A 60 15.90 1.12 23.78
CA ILE A 60 14.95 2.10 23.23
C ILE A 60 15.58 3.49 23.32
N ASP A 61 16.00 4.05 22.18
CA ASP A 61 16.68 5.34 22.08
C ASP A 61 15.74 6.50 21.71
N TYR A 62 14.51 6.20 21.28
CA TYR A 62 13.49 7.21 21.04
C TYR A 62 12.10 6.75 21.49
N PHE A 63 11.60 7.38 22.56
CA PHE A 63 10.20 7.38 22.92
C PHE A 63 9.55 8.59 22.26
N GLY A 64 8.60 8.36 21.37
CA GLY A 64 7.77 9.44 20.84
C GLY A 64 6.31 9.09 20.92
N GLU A 65 5.50 10.07 20.58
CA GLU A 65 4.05 9.94 20.67
C GLU A 65 3.53 8.92 19.66
N VAL A 66 2.56 8.09 20.07
CA VAL A 66 1.90 7.07 19.23
C VAL A 66 1.30 7.66 17.95
N LYS A 67 1.04 8.98 17.92
CA LYS A 67 0.63 9.71 16.70
C LYS A 67 1.65 9.59 15.57
N ASN A 68 2.93 9.40 15.87
CA ASN A 68 3.98 9.27 14.86
C ASN A 68 3.86 7.96 14.07
N TYR A 69 3.17 6.93 14.60
CA TYR A 69 2.88 5.72 13.84
C TYR A 69 1.91 5.95 12.68
N PHE A 70 1.15 7.06 12.66
CA PHE A 70 0.32 7.42 11.50
C PHE A 70 1.15 7.84 10.27
N ILE A 71 2.46 8.07 10.42
CA ILE A 71 3.35 8.35 9.29
C ILE A 71 3.41 7.14 8.35
N LEU A 72 3.46 5.91 8.86
CA LEU A 72 3.50 4.68 8.06
C LEU A 72 2.29 4.56 7.10
N PRO A 73 1.03 4.59 7.58
CA PRO A 73 -0.11 4.52 6.70
C PRO A 73 -0.25 5.77 5.80
N ALA A 74 0.15 6.96 6.25
CA ALA A 74 0.18 8.17 5.41
C ALA A 74 1.15 8.05 4.23
N VAL A 75 2.38 7.59 4.47
CA VAL A 75 3.36 7.29 3.41
C VAL A 75 2.81 6.25 2.44
N GLY A 76 2.17 5.19 2.96
CA GLY A 76 1.51 4.20 2.13
C GLY A 76 0.43 4.80 1.22
N ALA A 77 -0.38 5.74 1.71
CA ALA A 77 -1.40 6.42 0.92
C ALA A 77 -0.80 7.31 -0.18
N VAL A 78 0.27 8.06 0.15
CA VAL A 78 1.02 8.88 -0.83
C VAL A 78 1.60 7.99 -1.94
N ILE A 79 2.16 6.84 -1.60
CA ILE A 79 2.74 5.91 -2.58
C ILE A 79 1.65 5.30 -3.47
N ILE A 80 0.47 4.96 -2.94
CA ILE A 80 -0.68 4.55 -3.77
C ILE A 80 -1.07 5.65 -4.76
N LEU A 81 -1.12 6.89 -4.28
CA LEU A 81 -1.48 8.05 -5.10
C LEU A 81 -0.46 8.25 -6.24
N ILE A 82 0.83 8.27 -5.93
CA ILE A 82 1.90 8.39 -6.92
C ILE A 82 1.84 7.23 -7.92
N ASN A 83 1.68 5.99 -7.42
CA ASN A 83 1.58 4.79 -8.25
C ASN A 83 0.41 4.89 -9.24
N TYR A 84 -0.75 5.38 -8.81
CA TYR A 84 -1.92 5.57 -9.65
C TYR A 84 -1.65 6.53 -10.82
N PHE A 85 -0.98 7.66 -10.56
CA PHE A 85 -0.63 8.61 -11.61
C PHE A 85 0.45 8.05 -12.54
N LEU A 86 1.52 7.45 -12.00
CA LEU A 86 2.58 6.83 -12.79
C LEU A 86 2.05 5.70 -13.68
N ALA A 87 1.18 4.84 -13.15
CA ALA A 87 0.55 3.77 -13.90
C ALA A 87 -0.23 4.32 -15.12
N ARG A 88 -0.95 5.44 -14.97
CA ARG A 88 -1.68 6.07 -16.09
C ARG A 88 -0.73 6.60 -17.17
N LEU A 89 0.39 7.21 -16.78
CA LEU A 89 1.39 7.73 -17.72
C LEU A 89 2.12 6.62 -18.48
N ILE A 90 2.49 5.55 -17.78
CA ILE A 90 3.26 4.42 -18.34
C ILE A 90 2.41 3.53 -19.24
N ARG A 91 1.11 3.39 -18.93
CA ARG A 91 0.16 2.62 -19.75
C ARG A 91 0.14 3.06 -21.22
N LEU A 92 0.41 4.34 -21.50
CA LEU A 92 0.43 4.87 -22.86
C LEU A 92 1.66 4.41 -23.67
N LYS A 93 2.68 3.83 -23.02
CA LYS A 93 3.98 3.51 -23.63
C LYS A 93 4.27 2.01 -23.67
N ALA A 94 3.99 1.27 -22.59
CA ALA A 94 4.29 -0.16 -22.51
C ALA A 94 3.47 -0.87 -21.44
N ASP A 95 2.99 -2.08 -21.75
CA ASP A 95 2.17 -2.88 -20.83
C ASP A 95 2.99 -3.54 -19.72
N LEU A 96 4.19 -4.05 -20.03
CA LEU A 96 5.01 -4.80 -19.06
C LEU A 96 5.40 -3.97 -17.82
N PRO A 97 5.98 -2.75 -17.94
CA PRO A 97 6.34 -1.94 -16.77
C PRO A 97 5.10 -1.53 -15.96
N PHE A 98 3.97 -1.36 -16.63
CA PHE A 98 2.69 -1.06 -15.99
C PHE A 98 2.23 -2.21 -15.06
N TYR A 99 2.35 -3.47 -15.49
CA TYR A 99 2.01 -4.63 -14.64
C TYR A 99 2.93 -4.72 -13.42
N PHE A 100 4.24 -4.56 -13.62
CA PHE A 100 5.20 -4.57 -12.52
C PHE A 100 4.90 -3.49 -11.49
N LEU A 101 4.65 -2.26 -11.94
CA LEU A 101 4.35 -1.14 -11.05
C LEU A 101 3.13 -1.44 -10.15
N ASN A 102 2.05 -1.97 -10.74
CA ASN A 102 0.85 -2.32 -9.98
C ASN A 102 1.05 -3.55 -9.07
N PHE A 103 1.87 -4.51 -9.45
CA PHE A 103 2.20 -5.62 -8.56
C PHE A 103 2.99 -5.13 -7.34
N PHE A 104 3.98 -4.26 -7.55
CA PHE A 104 4.82 -3.73 -6.48
C PHE A 104 4.07 -2.83 -5.51
N ILE A 105 3.03 -2.09 -5.93
CA ILE A 105 2.25 -1.30 -4.96
C ILE A 105 1.57 -2.19 -3.93
N LEU A 106 1.01 -3.33 -4.35
CA LEU A 106 0.35 -4.26 -3.44
C LEU A 106 1.36 -4.87 -2.48
N PHE A 107 2.52 -5.30 -3.01
CA PHE A 107 3.61 -5.85 -2.21
C PHE A 107 4.12 -4.83 -1.18
N TYR A 108 4.27 -3.58 -1.58
CA TYR A 108 4.70 -2.49 -0.70
C TYR A 108 3.69 -2.22 0.43
N GLN A 109 2.38 -2.23 0.14
CA GLN A 109 1.37 -2.09 1.20
C GLN A 109 1.40 -3.26 2.19
N ALA A 110 1.64 -4.49 1.71
CA ALA A 110 1.78 -5.65 2.58
C ALA A 110 3.01 -5.51 3.51
N ILE A 111 4.14 -5.04 2.98
CA ILE A 111 5.34 -4.75 3.79
C ILE A 111 5.05 -3.67 4.84
N LEU A 112 4.40 -2.56 4.46
CA LEU A 112 4.08 -1.50 5.42
C LEU A 112 3.14 -1.97 6.53
N LEU A 113 2.16 -2.81 6.20
CA LEU A 113 1.28 -3.42 7.19
C LEU A 113 2.06 -4.32 8.15
N GLY A 114 2.93 -5.18 7.61
CA GLY A 114 3.82 -6.03 8.41
C GLY A 114 4.76 -5.23 9.31
N ALA A 115 5.38 -4.18 8.78
CA ALA A 115 6.24 -3.27 9.54
C ALA A 115 5.46 -2.59 10.69
N THR A 116 4.24 -2.11 10.41
CA THR A 116 3.41 -1.47 11.43
C THR A 116 3.02 -2.45 12.53
N PHE A 117 2.66 -3.69 12.16
CA PHE A 117 2.36 -4.74 13.13
C PHE A 117 3.57 -5.08 14.00
N LEU A 118 4.77 -5.21 13.40
CA LEU A 118 6.00 -5.50 14.14
C LEU A 118 6.33 -4.40 15.14
N VAL A 119 6.28 -3.14 14.71
CA VAL A 119 6.61 -2.01 15.58
C VAL A 119 5.63 -1.90 16.75
N LEU A 120 4.33 -2.11 16.50
CA LEU A 120 3.31 -2.10 17.56
C LEU A 120 3.33 -3.34 18.48
N SER A 121 4.00 -4.41 18.06
CA SER A 121 4.17 -5.63 18.87
C SER A 121 5.33 -5.52 19.86
N ILE A 122 6.21 -4.52 19.69
CA ILE A 122 7.25 -4.22 20.66
C ILE A 122 6.56 -3.74 21.93
N LYS A 123 6.57 -4.59 22.97
CA LYS A 123 6.09 -4.20 24.29
C LYS A 123 7.04 -3.14 24.86
N SER A 124 6.53 -1.94 25.09
CA SER A 124 7.13 -0.94 25.98
C SER A 124 6.93 -1.35 27.43
#